data_AF-A0A2V4UUI0-F1
#
_entry.id   AF-A0A2V4UUI0-F1
#
_cell.length_a   1.000
_cell.length_b   1.000
_cell.length_c   1.000
_cell.angle_alpha   90.00
_cell.angle_beta   90.00
_cell.angle_gamma   90.00
#
_symmetry.space_group_name_H-M   'P 1'
#
loop_
_entity.id
_entity.type
_entity.pdbx_description
1 polymer ?
#
loop_
_entity_poly.entity_id
_entity_poly.type
_entity_poly.pdbx_seq_one_letter_code
_entity_poly.pdbx_strand_id
1 'polypeptide(L)'
;MTLKPLLVSLFILPLCTLSACANTPTTSVDSSGVPQTRSNLTADEQQQLDDFIVKQKANMRFIEGGSYEMGDFGHKVTINGGGPISTSKNNKPLHKVTLDGFSMNAYKATYGDFDIYSMATGQEKVGTQVYMEAIRQPNAAAGINWQTAQNYCQWLGQQLDVPMSLPTEAQWEYAARNRGKYVLFPTDNG
;
A
#
# COMPACT_ATOMS: atom_id res chain seq x y z
N MET A 1 -59.94 42.85 -54.23
CA MET A 1 -59.18 42.71 -52.97
C MET A 1 -58.84 41.24 -52.78
N THR A 2 -57.60 40.85 -53.05
CA THR A 2 -57.11 39.46 -52.95
C THR A 2 -55.98 39.43 -51.94
N LEU A 3 -56.20 38.75 -50.81
CA LEU A 3 -55.23 38.59 -49.72
C LEU A 3 -54.30 37.40 -50.03
N LYS A 4 -52.97 37.60 -49.95
CA LYS A 4 -51.94 36.55 -50.07
C LYS A 4 -51.59 36.03 -48.67
N PRO A 5 -51.36 34.71 -48.46
CA PRO A 5 -50.92 34.19 -47.17
C PRO A 5 -49.40 34.35 -47.00
N LEU A 6 -48.99 34.67 -45.78
CA LEU A 6 -47.61 34.79 -45.35
C LEU A 6 -47.13 33.42 -44.83
N LEU A 7 -46.12 32.83 -45.47
CA LEU A 7 -45.45 31.61 -45.00
C LEU A 7 -44.30 31.99 -44.06
N VAL A 8 -44.41 31.63 -42.79
CA VAL A 8 -43.34 31.74 -41.79
C VAL A 8 -42.49 30.46 -41.86
N SER A 9 -41.25 30.59 -42.31
CA SER A 9 -40.29 29.50 -42.37
C SER A 9 -39.55 29.39 -41.03
N LEU A 10 -39.77 28.30 -40.30
CA LEU A 10 -39.15 28.02 -39.01
C LEU A 10 -37.83 27.25 -39.26
N PHE A 11 -36.69 27.94 -39.18
CA PHE A 11 -35.37 27.31 -39.23
C PHE A 11 -35.04 26.66 -37.88
N ILE A 12 -35.05 25.33 -37.84
CA ILE A 12 -34.59 24.55 -36.69
C ILE A 12 -33.08 24.35 -36.83
N LEU A 13 -32.29 25.04 -36.01
CA LEU A 13 -30.84 24.80 -35.89
C LEU A 13 -30.61 23.50 -35.10
N PRO A 14 -29.85 22.53 -35.64
CA PRO A 14 -29.53 21.31 -34.91
C PRO A 14 -28.45 21.60 -33.86
N LEU A 15 -28.82 21.52 -32.57
CA LEU A 15 -27.87 21.47 -31.48
C LEU A 15 -27.05 20.17 -31.59
N CYS A 16 -25.81 20.28 -32.09
CA CYS A 16 -24.82 19.22 -31.94
C CYS A 16 -24.36 19.19 -30.48
N THR A 17 -24.93 18.28 -29.70
CA THR A 17 -24.46 17.99 -28.34
C THR A 17 -23.21 17.13 -28.45
N LEU A 18 -22.04 17.73 -28.19
CA LEU A 18 -20.81 16.99 -27.98
C LEU A 18 -20.91 16.27 -26.62
N SER A 19 -21.27 14.99 -26.65
CA SER A 19 -21.14 14.13 -25.47
C SER A 19 -19.66 13.81 -25.28
N ALA A 20 -19.00 14.58 -24.42
CA ALA A 20 -17.68 14.21 -23.92
C ALA A 20 -17.86 13.00 -22.99
N CYS A 21 -17.61 11.80 -23.51
CA CYS A 21 -17.49 10.60 -22.68
C CYS A 21 -16.23 10.76 -21.82
N ALA A 22 -16.39 11.28 -20.60
CA ALA A 22 -15.37 11.12 -19.57
C ALA A 22 -15.31 9.62 -19.23
N ASN A 23 -14.38 8.90 -19.85
CA ASN A 23 -14.06 7.53 -19.46
C ASN A 23 -13.47 7.57 -18.05
N THR A 24 -14.30 7.38 -17.04
CA THR A 24 -13.83 7.12 -15.68
C THR A 24 -12.93 5.88 -15.75
N PRO A 25 -11.68 5.92 -15.25
CA PRO A 25 -10.82 4.75 -15.20
C PRO A 25 -11.59 3.64 -14.48
N THR A 26 -11.94 2.58 -15.19
CA THR A 26 -12.62 1.44 -14.59
C THR A 26 -11.56 0.69 -13.78
N THR A 27 -11.62 0.77 -12.45
CA THR A 27 -10.75 -0.05 -11.62
C THR A 27 -11.16 -1.51 -11.79
N SER A 28 -10.29 -2.31 -12.42
CA SER A 28 -10.41 -3.76 -12.44
C SER A 28 -9.80 -4.37 -11.18
N VAL A 29 -10.49 -5.35 -10.61
CA VAL A 29 -9.98 -6.16 -9.49
C VAL A 29 -9.91 -7.63 -9.91
N ASP A 30 -8.99 -8.40 -9.31
CA ASP A 30 -8.96 -9.85 -9.50
C ASP A 30 -10.05 -10.57 -8.68
N SER A 31 -10.10 -11.90 -8.75
CA SER A 31 -11.08 -12.72 -8.02
C SER A 31 -10.99 -12.60 -6.49
N SER A 32 -9.88 -12.08 -5.97
CA SER A 32 -9.64 -11.86 -4.54
C SER A 32 -9.91 -10.40 -4.13
N GLY A 33 -10.34 -9.56 -5.07
CA GLY A 33 -10.61 -8.14 -4.84
C GLY A 33 -9.35 -7.25 -4.87
N VAL A 34 -8.21 -7.74 -5.37
CA VAL A 34 -6.97 -6.97 -5.48
C VAL A 34 -7.02 -6.11 -6.74
N PRO A 35 -6.87 -4.78 -6.63
CA PRO A 35 -6.80 -3.89 -7.80
C PRO A 35 -5.65 -4.28 -8.74
N GLN A 36 -5.96 -4.33 -10.03
CA GLN A 36 -5.04 -4.73 -11.08
C GLN A 36 -4.46 -3.51 -11.81
N THR A 37 -3.21 -3.63 -12.28
CA THR A 37 -2.60 -2.61 -13.15
C THR A 37 -3.44 -2.46 -14.42
N ARG A 38 -3.82 -1.22 -14.74
CA ARG A 38 -4.62 -0.93 -15.93
C ARG A 38 -3.81 -1.14 -17.21
N SER A 39 -4.46 -1.62 -18.26
CA SER A 39 -3.81 -1.94 -19.54
C SER A 39 -3.46 -0.73 -20.40
N ASN A 40 -3.86 0.48 -20.00
CA ASN A 40 -3.76 1.71 -20.79
C ASN A 40 -2.82 2.76 -20.17
N LEU A 41 -1.73 2.33 -19.53
CA LEU A 41 -0.69 3.24 -19.06
C LEU A 41 -0.08 4.00 -20.25
N THR A 42 0.16 5.30 -20.06
CA THR A 42 1.01 6.07 -20.98
C THR A 42 2.47 5.62 -20.87
N ALA A 43 3.31 6.02 -21.83
CA ALA A 43 4.74 5.69 -21.78
C ALA A 43 5.42 6.21 -20.51
N ASP A 44 5.08 7.43 -20.08
CA ASP A 44 5.64 8.05 -18.87
C ASP A 44 5.19 7.32 -17.60
N GLU A 45 3.92 6.90 -17.55
CA GLU A 45 3.37 6.13 -16.42
C GLU A 45 3.97 4.73 -16.33
N GLN A 46 4.18 4.09 -17.48
CA GLN A 46 4.88 2.81 -17.55
C GLN A 46 6.32 2.95 -17.04
N GLN A 47 7.05 3.98 -17.46
CA GLN A 47 8.41 4.23 -16.97
C GLN A 47 8.43 4.46 -15.46
N GLN A 48 7.49 5.23 -14.90
CA GLN A 48 7.38 5.43 -13.46
C GLN A 48 7.11 4.13 -12.70
N LEU A 49 6.26 3.25 -13.23
CA LEU A 49 5.99 1.94 -12.66
C LEU A 49 7.25 1.05 -12.71
N ASP A 50 7.97 1.05 -13.82
CA ASP A 50 9.19 0.27 -14.00
C ASP A 50 10.30 0.71 -13.03
N ASP A 51 10.52 2.02 -12.89
CA ASP A 51 11.48 2.61 -11.95
C ASP A 51 11.11 2.25 -10.50
N PHE A 52 9.82 2.31 -10.17
CA PHE A 52 9.29 1.89 -8.88
C PHE A 52 9.55 0.40 -8.63
N ILE A 53 9.29 -0.48 -9.60
CA ILE A 53 9.54 -1.92 -9.48
C ILE A 53 11.02 -2.19 -9.23
N VAL A 54 11.93 -1.52 -9.96
CA VAL A 54 13.38 -1.63 -9.73
C VAL A 54 13.75 -1.23 -8.31
N LYS A 55 13.22 -0.11 -7.82
CA LYS A 55 13.42 0.36 -6.43
C LYS A 55 12.91 -0.67 -5.41
N GLN A 56 11.71 -1.22 -5.59
CA GLN A 56 11.12 -2.18 -4.65
C GLN A 56 11.91 -3.50 -4.64
N LYS A 57 12.36 -4.00 -5.80
CA LYS A 57 13.28 -5.15 -5.89
C LYS A 57 14.56 -4.90 -5.09
N ALA A 58 15.14 -3.72 -5.23
CA ALA A 58 16.35 -3.33 -4.49
C ALA A 58 16.13 -3.14 -2.98
N ASN A 59 14.89 -2.93 -2.52
CA ASN A 59 14.53 -2.76 -1.11
C ASN A 59 14.15 -4.07 -0.40
N MET A 60 13.86 -5.13 -1.15
CA MET A 60 13.50 -6.42 -0.59
C MET A 60 14.69 -7.03 0.16
N ARG A 61 14.49 -7.48 1.39
CA ARG A 61 15.54 -8.10 2.21
C ARG A 61 15.09 -9.50 2.60
N PHE A 62 15.92 -10.49 2.25
CA PHE A 62 15.75 -11.83 2.75
C PHE A 62 16.17 -11.90 4.23
N ILE A 63 15.33 -12.51 5.03
CA ILE A 63 15.52 -12.74 6.45
C ILE A 63 15.54 -14.25 6.64
N GLU A 64 16.67 -14.77 7.09
CA GLU A 64 16.82 -16.19 7.38
C GLU A 64 15.92 -16.60 8.56
N GLY A 65 15.17 -17.67 8.35
CA GLY A 65 14.26 -18.25 9.33
C GLY A 65 14.97 -18.73 10.59
N GLY A 66 14.17 -19.13 11.57
CA GLY A 66 14.68 -19.55 12.87
C GLY A 66 13.59 -19.63 13.93
N SER A 67 14.00 -20.04 15.13
CA SER A 67 13.14 -20.00 16.30
C SER A 67 13.53 -18.85 17.23
N TYR A 68 12.54 -18.18 17.81
CA TYR A 68 12.76 -17.18 18.85
C TYR A 68 11.64 -17.20 19.90
N GLU A 69 11.85 -16.49 21.00
CA GLU A 69 10.81 -16.25 22.00
C GLU A 69 10.11 -14.92 21.72
N MET A 70 8.86 -14.99 21.25
CA MET A 70 8.00 -13.86 20.92
C MET A 70 7.29 -13.33 22.18
N GLY A 71 7.21 -12.01 22.29
CA GLY A 71 6.55 -11.30 23.37
C GLY A 71 7.52 -10.66 24.38
N ASP A 72 7.01 -10.33 25.56
CA ASP A 72 7.75 -9.61 26.58
C ASP A 72 8.84 -10.49 27.20
N PHE A 73 10.10 -10.21 26.83
CA PHE A 73 11.29 -10.93 27.27
C PHE A 73 11.99 -10.25 28.46
N GLY A 74 11.31 -9.39 29.23
CA GLY A 74 11.94 -8.61 30.30
C GLY A 74 12.73 -9.46 31.30
N HIS A 75 12.24 -10.66 31.62
CA HIS A 75 12.92 -11.64 32.48
C HIS A 75 14.23 -12.22 31.90
N LYS A 76 14.53 -12.00 30.61
CA LYS A 76 15.76 -12.45 29.93
C LYS A 76 16.85 -11.39 29.93
N VAL A 77 16.53 -10.17 30.35
CA VAL A 77 17.45 -9.02 30.38
C VAL A 77 17.44 -8.36 31.76
N THR A 78 18.42 -7.52 32.06
CA THR A 78 18.52 -6.87 33.38
C THR A 78 17.70 -5.59 33.51
N ILE A 79 17.00 -5.17 32.46
CA ILE A 79 16.14 -3.99 32.49
C ILE A 79 14.98 -4.21 33.47
N ASN A 80 14.50 -3.15 34.12
CA ASN A 80 13.45 -3.23 35.14
C ASN A 80 13.74 -4.27 36.26
N GLY A 81 15.01 -4.56 36.55
CA GLY A 81 15.39 -5.59 37.52
C GLY A 81 15.03 -7.01 37.09
N GLY A 82 14.92 -7.27 35.78
CA GLY A 82 14.40 -8.53 35.24
C GLY A 82 12.89 -8.65 35.34
N GLY A 83 12.17 -7.55 35.57
CA GLY A 83 10.72 -7.48 35.48
C GLY A 83 10.23 -7.37 34.03
N PRO A 84 8.91 -7.36 33.80
CA PRO A 84 8.35 -7.20 32.46
C PRO A 84 8.75 -5.87 31.82
N ILE A 85 8.93 -5.88 30.50
CA ILE A 85 9.19 -4.68 29.68
C ILE A 85 7.98 -3.74 29.73
N SER A 86 6.77 -4.30 29.66
CA SER A 86 5.53 -3.54 29.73
C SER A 86 4.51 -4.19 30.67
N THR A 87 3.56 -3.40 31.16
CA THR A 87 2.43 -3.87 31.97
C THR A 87 1.31 -4.51 31.14
N SER A 88 1.41 -4.49 29.81
CA SER A 88 0.40 -5.09 28.92
C SER A 88 0.31 -6.60 29.14
N LYS A 89 -0.90 -7.14 29.04
CA LYS A 89 -1.15 -8.59 29.12
C LYS A 89 -1.04 -9.28 27.76
N ASN A 90 -1.23 -8.54 26.67
CA ASN A 90 -1.36 -9.12 25.32
C ASN A 90 -0.01 -9.54 24.70
N ASN A 91 1.11 -9.16 25.31
CA ASN A 91 2.45 -9.63 24.91
C ASN A 91 2.99 -10.71 25.87
N LYS A 92 2.10 -11.36 26.62
CA LYS A 92 2.41 -12.46 27.54
C LYS A 92 1.52 -13.67 27.21
N PRO A 93 1.98 -14.90 27.49
CA PRO A 93 3.33 -15.23 27.95
C PRO A 93 4.36 -15.11 26.82
N LEU A 94 5.63 -14.98 27.21
CA LEU A 94 6.75 -15.22 26.32
C LEU A 94 6.66 -16.67 25.81
N HIS A 95 6.68 -16.87 24.50
CA HIS A 95 6.48 -18.20 23.91
C HIS A 95 7.35 -18.41 22.68
N LYS A 96 7.71 -19.66 22.40
CA LYS A 96 8.57 -20.02 21.26
C LYS A 96 7.76 -19.99 19.96
N VAL A 97 8.26 -19.29 18.97
CA VAL A 97 7.77 -19.28 17.58
C VAL A 97 8.89 -19.75 16.66
N THR A 98 8.55 -20.50 15.61
CA THR A 98 9.49 -20.90 14.54
C THR A 98 8.96 -20.40 13.21
N LEU A 99 9.80 -19.72 12.45
CA LEU A 99 9.48 -19.15 11.15
C LEU A 99 10.41 -19.73 10.09
N ASP A 100 9.85 -20.03 8.92
CA ASP A 100 10.64 -20.25 7.71
C ASP A 100 11.33 -18.96 7.27
N GLY A 101 12.31 -19.07 6.35
CA GLY A 101 12.90 -17.89 5.73
C GLY A 101 11.87 -17.09 4.92
N PHE A 102 11.92 -15.78 5.02
CA PHE A 102 10.98 -14.88 4.33
C PHE A 102 11.69 -13.63 3.85
N SER A 103 11.02 -12.84 3.00
CA SER A 103 11.51 -11.52 2.62
C SER A 103 10.58 -10.43 3.12
N MET A 104 11.14 -9.28 3.47
CA MET A 104 10.39 -8.09 3.88
C MET A 104 11.03 -6.85 3.27
N ASN A 105 10.22 -5.84 2.94
CA ASN A 105 10.76 -4.54 2.54
C ASN A 105 11.58 -3.92 3.68
N ALA A 106 12.77 -3.41 3.36
CA ALA A 106 13.65 -2.75 4.34
C ALA A 106 13.03 -1.46 4.93
N TYR A 107 12.10 -0.84 4.22
CA TYR A 107 11.49 0.43 4.58
C TYR A 107 9.97 0.36 4.54
N LYS A 108 9.33 1.24 5.32
CA LYS A 108 7.88 1.41 5.28
C LYS A 108 7.46 1.94 3.91
N ALA A 109 6.30 1.48 3.42
CA ALA A 109 5.67 2.05 2.23
C ALA A 109 5.39 3.55 2.46
N THR A 110 5.66 4.36 1.44
CA THR A 110 5.49 5.80 1.50
C THR A 110 4.25 6.27 0.74
N TYR A 111 3.83 7.51 0.94
CA TYR A 111 2.75 8.08 0.13
C TYR A 111 3.12 8.13 -1.37
N GLY A 112 4.40 8.33 -1.69
CA GLY A 112 4.89 8.21 -3.08
C GLY A 112 4.75 6.80 -3.65
N ASP A 113 5.02 5.76 -2.85
CA ASP A 113 4.81 4.37 -3.28
C ASP A 113 3.32 4.09 -3.52
N PHE A 114 2.43 4.60 -2.66
CA PHE A 114 0.99 4.52 -2.86
C PHE A 114 0.50 5.36 -4.05
N ASP A 115 1.14 6.50 -4.37
CA ASP A 115 0.79 7.31 -5.54
C ASP A 115 1.05 6.54 -6.84
N ILE A 116 2.15 5.78 -6.92
CA ILE A 116 2.42 4.89 -8.06
C ILE A 116 1.37 3.78 -8.13
N TYR A 117 1.02 3.16 -6.99
CA TYR A 117 -0.06 2.18 -6.94
C TYR A 117 -1.40 2.75 -7.45
N SER A 118 -1.83 3.89 -6.91
CA SER A 118 -3.07 4.56 -7.33
C SER A 118 -3.06 4.90 -8.82
N MET A 119 -1.94 5.41 -9.34
CA MET A 119 -1.76 5.66 -10.78
C MET A 119 -1.86 4.39 -11.61
N ALA A 120 -1.17 3.33 -11.20
CA ALA A 120 -1.09 2.07 -11.93
C ALA A 120 -2.43 1.32 -11.95
N THR A 121 -3.20 1.37 -10.86
CA THR A 121 -4.47 0.65 -10.74
C THR A 121 -5.70 1.53 -11.02
N GLY A 122 -5.50 2.83 -11.27
CA GLY A 122 -6.60 3.80 -11.42
C GLY A 122 -7.43 4.00 -10.14
N GLN A 123 -6.83 3.73 -8.97
CA GLN A 123 -7.47 3.95 -7.68
C GLN A 123 -7.30 5.41 -7.25
N GLU A 124 -8.18 5.89 -6.38
CA GLU A 124 -7.97 7.20 -5.76
C GLU A 124 -6.68 7.22 -4.95
N LYS A 125 -6.05 8.40 -4.89
CA LYS A 125 -4.88 8.60 -4.04
C LYS A 125 -5.26 8.46 -2.58
N VAL A 126 -4.43 7.78 -1.82
CA VAL A 126 -4.61 7.67 -0.37
C VAL A 126 -4.06 8.89 0.37
N GLY A 127 -4.65 9.20 1.54
CA GLY A 127 -4.22 10.30 2.38
C GLY A 127 -4.57 11.70 1.84
N THR A 128 -5.53 11.81 0.92
CA THR A 128 -6.04 13.06 0.33
C THR A 128 -7.32 13.58 0.99
N GLN A 129 -7.70 13.01 2.14
CA GLN A 129 -8.82 13.53 2.93
C GLN A 129 -8.50 14.97 3.37
N VAL A 130 -9.51 15.85 3.43
CA VAL A 130 -9.35 17.32 3.60
C VAL A 130 -8.35 17.72 4.70
N TYR A 131 -8.33 17.01 5.83
CA TYR A 131 -7.42 17.31 6.94
C TYR A 131 -6.02 16.68 6.79
N MET A 132 -5.90 15.59 6.04
CA MET A 132 -4.64 14.86 5.81
C MET A 132 -3.83 15.47 4.66
N GLU A 133 -4.49 16.02 3.64
CA GLU A 133 -3.81 16.53 2.45
C GLU A 133 -2.81 17.64 2.79
N ALA A 134 -3.17 18.56 3.68
CA ALA A 134 -2.31 19.66 4.12
C ALA A 134 -1.04 19.20 4.87
N ILE A 135 -1.04 18.00 5.44
CA ILE A 135 0.08 17.44 6.22
C ILE A 135 0.72 16.23 5.54
N ARG A 136 0.30 15.90 4.31
CA ARG A 136 0.74 14.72 3.57
C ARG A 136 2.21 14.87 3.14
N GLN A 137 3.09 14.06 3.72
CA GLN A 137 4.51 14.04 3.39
C GLN A 137 4.86 12.85 2.48
N PRO A 138 5.43 13.03 1.28
CA PRO A 138 5.63 11.94 0.31
C PRO A 138 6.32 10.68 0.87
N ASN A 139 7.18 10.84 1.88
CA ASN A 139 7.97 9.77 2.50
C ASN A 139 7.32 9.13 3.75
N ALA A 140 6.13 9.54 4.18
CA ALA A 140 5.53 9.07 5.43
C ALA A 140 4.03 8.81 5.26
N ALA A 141 3.67 7.63 4.74
CA ALA A 141 2.27 7.22 4.64
C ALA A 141 1.65 7.04 6.03
N ALA A 142 0.45 7.59 6.22
CA ALA A 142 -0.36 7.47 7.43
C ALA A 142 -1.85 7.36 7.09
N GLY A 143 -2.68 6.95 8.06
CA GLY A 143 -4.14 6.88 7.89
C GLY A 143 -4.61 5.87 6.85
N ILE A 144 -3.77 4.91 6.48
CA ILE A 144 -4.11 3.82 5.55
C ILE A 144 -4.79 2.71 6.35
N ASN A 145 -5.97 2.28 5.93
CA ASN A 145 -6.64 1.15 6.57
C ASN A 145 -5.95 -0.18 6.18
N TRP A 146 -6.21 -1.23 6.98
CA TRP A 146 -5.57 -2.52 6.81
C TRP A 146 -5.82 -3.14 5.42
N GLN A 147 -7.04 -3.06 4.90
CA GLN A 147 -7.38 -3.66 3.60
C GLN A 147 -6.66 -2.99 2.44
N THR A 148 -6.54 -1.66 2.46
CA THR A 148 -5.77 -0.91 1.45
C THR A 148 -4.28 -1.29 1.50
N ALA A 149 -3.71 -1.45 2.71
CA ALA A 149 -2.33 -1.89 2.86
C ALA A 149 -2.12 -3.34 2.38
N GLN A 150 -3.07 -4.22 2.66
CA GLN A 150 -3.04 -5.62 2.20
C GLN A 150 -3.14 -5.71 0.67
N ASN A 151 -4.08 -4.98 0.06
CA ASN A 151 -4.24 -4.91 -1.40
C ASN A 151 -2.97 -4.38 -2.07
N TYR A 152 -2.36 -3.32 -1.52
CA TYR A 152 -1.09 -2.79 -2.00
C TYR A 152 0.02 -3.86 -1.97
N CYS A 153 0.15 -4.61 -0.87
CA CYS A 153 1.15 -5.66 -0.77
C CYS A 153 0.92 -6.76 -1.82
N GLN A 154 -0.33 -7.19 -2.01
CA GLN A 154 -0.66 -8.22 -2.99
C GLN A 154 -0.43 -7.75 -4.43
N TRP A 155 -0.84 -6.52 -4.76
CA TRP A 155 -0.57 -5.91 -6.05
C TRP A 155 0.93 -5.79 -6.32
N LEU A 156 1.72 -5.34 -5.32
CA LEU A 156 3.17 -5.25 -5.43
C LEU A 156 3.79 -6.63 -5.66
N GLY A 157 3.30 -7.66 -4.97
CA GLY A 157 3.70 -9.05 -5.21
C GLY A 157 3.49 -9.48 -6.67
N GLN A 158 2.35 -9.12 -7.28
CA GLN A 158 2.09 -9.38 -8.70
C GLN A 158 3.10 -8.66 -9.61
N GLN A 159 3.47 -7.41 -9.30
CA GLN A 159 4.44 -6.66 -10.11
C GLN A 159 5.88 -7.21 -9.98
N LEU A 160 6.17 -7.84 -8.84
CA LEU A 160 7.48 -8.41 -8.53
C LEU A 160 7.60 -9.90 -8.88
N ASP A 161 6.51 -10.53 -9.29
CA ASP A 161 6.39 -11.98 -9.50
C ASP A 161 6.76 -12.79 -8.25
N VAL A 162 6.30 -12.33 -7.08
CA VAL A 162 6.48 -13.03 -5.79
C VAL A 162 5.21 -12.98 -4.94
N PRO A 163 4.93 -14.02 -4.12
CA PRO A 163 3.83 -13.96 -3.17
C PRO A 163 4.15 -12.87 -2.13
N MET A 164 3.21 -11.94 -1.92
CA MET A 164 3.40 -10.85 -0.97
C MET A 164 2.10 -10.53 -0.23
N SER A 165 2.24 -10.27 1.07
CA SER A 165 1.18 -9.85 1.98
C SER A 165 1.77 -8.93 3.05
N LEU A 166 0.92 -8.36 3.90
CA LEU A 166 1.40 -7.82 5.18
C LEU A 166 2.13 -8.92 5.98
N PRO A 167 3.17 -8.57 6.76
CA PRO A 167 3.82 -9.53 7.62
C PRO A 167 2.88 -9.97 8.75
N THR A 168 3.04 -11.20 9.20
CA THR A 168 2.46 -11.63 10.48
C THR A 168 3.12 -10.86 11.64
N GLU A 169 2.44 -10.78 12.79
CA GLU A 169 3.01 -10.15 13.99
C GLU A 169 4.34 -10.83 14.39
N ALA A 170 4.42 -12.16 14.27
CA ALA A 170 5.64 -12.92 14.54
C ALA A 170 6.78 -12.58 13.58
N GLN A 171 6.52 -12.49 12.26
CA GLN A 171 7.54 -12.07 11.29
C GLN A 171 8.02 -10.64 11.57
N TRP A 172 7.08 -9.74 11.93
CA TRP A 172 7.39 -8.35 12.23
C TRP A 172 8.29 -8.23 13.46
N GLU A 173 7.94 -8.88 14.57
CA GLU A 173 8.74 -8.84 15.79
C GLU A 173 10.11 -9.54 15.59
N TYR A 174 10.14 -10.69 14.90
CA TYR A 174 11.38 -11.40 14.60
C TYR A 174 12.36 -10.52 13.80
N ALA A 175 11.87 -9.86 12.74
CA ALA A 175 12.65 -8.93 11.94
C ALA A 175 13.13 -7.73 12.76
N ALA A 176 12.23 -7.10 13.51
CA ALA A 176 12.55 -5.92 14.35
C ALA A 176 13.59 -6.23 15.44
N ARG A 177 13.64 -7.48 15.92
CA ARG A 177 14.56 -7.91 16.97
C ARG A 177 15.85 -8.56 16.44
N ASN A 178 16.29 -8.22 15.22
CA ASN A 178 17.44 -8.84 14.55
C ASN A 178 17.41 -10.37 14.69
N ARG A 179 16.38 -10.98 14.10
CA ARG A 179 16.13 -12.41 14.14
C ARG A 179 15.86 -12.94 15.56
N GLY A 180 15.06 -12.18 16.31
CA GLY A 180 14.54 -12.60 17.61
C GLY A 180 15.51 -12.50 18.81
N LYS A 181 16.60 -11.73 18.71
CA LYS A 181 17.48 -11.42 19.84
C LYS A 181 16.74 -10.65 20.94
N TYR A 182 17.26 -10.68 22.17
CA TYR A 182 16.72 -9.91 23.28
C TYR A 182 17.21 -8.44 23.26
N VAL A 183 16.95 -7.75 22.16
CA VAL A 183 17.25 -6.32 21.98
C VAL A 183 15.99 -5.50 22.26
N LEU A 184 16.11 -4.48 23.11
CA LEU A 184 14.95 -3.68 23.55
C LEU A 184 14.40 -2.79 22.44
N PHE A 185 15.29 -2.21 21.64
CA PHE A 185 14.94 -1.33 20.53
C PHE A 185 15.67 -1.77 19.26
N PRO A 186 15.02 -1.72 18.09
CA PRO A 186 15.70 -1.89 16.82
C PRO A 186 16.73 -0.77 16.62
N THR A 187 17.82 -1.09 15.93
CA THR A 187 18.86 -0.13 15.53
C THR A 187 18.93 -0.07 14.01
N ASP A 188 19.58 0.95 13.46
CA ASP A 188 19.68 1.21 12.03
C ASP A 188 20.67 0.30 11.28
N ASN A 189 21.47 -0.48 12.01
CA ASN A 189 22.46 -1.41 11.45
C ASN A 189 22.04 -2.89 11.48
N GLY A 190 20.82 -3.19 11.94
CA GLY A 190 20.23 -4.54 11.88
C GLY A 190 21.04 -5.60 12.62
#